data_AF-A0A1P8ENJ6-F1
#
_entry.id   AF-A0A1P8ENJ6-F1
#
_cell.length_a   1.000
_cell.length_b   1.000
_cell.length_c   1.000
_cell.angle_alpha   90.00
_cell.angle_beta   90.00
_cell.angle_gamma   90.00
#
_symmetry.space_group_name_H-M   'P 1'
#
loop_
_entity.id
_entity.type
_entity.pdbx_description
1 polymer ?
#
loop_
_entity_poly.entity_id
_entity_poly.type
_entity_poly.pdbx_seq_one_letter_code
_entity_poly.pdbx_strand_id
1 'polypeptide(L)'
;MMSLAGGKLYLDPHGCIRLNSDSSPFIIWANSSELEYTSEGRVSITNKYNNHKVFIGDDIRIGGGQYYTKPKSITTPIPDACTKNGYWMASPL
;
A
#
# COMPACT_ATOMS: atom_id res chain seq x y z
N MET A 1 6.05 4.68 16.07
CA MET A 1 7.43 4.93 15.62
C MET A 1 7.43 4.84 14.11
N MET A 2 7.94 5.84 13.41
CA MET A 2 8.04 5.80 11.94
C MET A 2 9.16 4.85 11.56
N SER A 3 8.86 3.89 10.70
CA SER A 3 9.77 2.85 10.22
C SER A 3 9.85 2.90 8.70
N LEU A 4 10.92 2.33 8.13
CA LEU A 4 11.03 2.09 6.71
C LEU A 4 10.85 0.60 6.43
N ALA A 5 10.01 0.28 5.45
CA ALA A 5 9.95 -1.02 4.81
C ALA A 5 10.42 -0.90 3.36
N GLY A 6 10.96 -1.98 2.81
CA GLY A 6 11.39 -2.03 1.42
C GLY A 6 11.10 -3.40 0.79
N GLY A 7 10.92 -3.39 -0.52
CA GLY A 7 10.67 -4.60 -1.29
C GLY A 7 9.86 -4.34 -2.54
N LYS A 8 9.57 -5.43 -3.24
CA LYS A 8 8.81 -5.38 -4.48
C LYS A 8 7.34 -5.09 -4.18
N LEU A 9 6.80 -4.04 -4.77
CA LEU A 9 5.39 -3.73 -4.70
C LEU A 9 4.59 -4.80 -5.44
N TYR A 10 3.65 -5.41 -4.73
CA TYR A 10 2.99 -6.64 -5.14
C TYR A 10 1.48 -6.50 -4.99
N LEU A 11 0.73 -7.00 -5.96
CA LEU A 11 -0.73 -7.13 -5.90
C LEU A 11 -1.06 -8.60 -5.71
N ASP A 12 -1.64 -8.96 -4.57
CA ASP A 12 -2.00 -10.35 -4.27
C ASP A 12 -3.23 -10.82 -5.07
N PRO A 13 -3.53 -12.14 -5.11
CA PRO A 13 -4.68 -12.67 -5.85
C PRO A 13 -6.05 -12.15 -5.36
N HIS A 14 -6.10 -11.51 -4.19
CA HIS A 14 -7.30 -10.88 -3.63
C HIS A 14 -7.35 -9.37 -3.88
N GLY A 15 -6.38 -8.81 -4.61
CA GLY A 15 -6.30 -7.38 -4.91
C GLY A 15 -5.69 -6.53 -3.80
N CYS A 16 -5.05 -7.14 -2.79
CA CYS A 16 -4.41 -6.41 -1.71
C CYS A 16 -2.97 -6.01 -2.11
N ILE A 17 -2.65 -4.73 -1.99
CA ILE A 17 -1.32 -4.20 -2.28
C ILE A 17 -0.40 -4.43 -1.06
N ARG A 18 0.74 -5.08 -1.29
CA ARG A 18 1.71 -5.53 -0.28
C ARG A 18 3.14 -5.34 -0.78
N LEU A 19 4.12 -5.57 0.11
CA LEU A 19 5.52 -5.73 -0.30
C LEU A 19 5.89 -7.22 -0.30
N ASN A 20 6.62 -7.68 -1.32
CA ASN A 20 7.25 -9.00 -1.46
C ASN A 20 6.33 -10.23 -1.55
N SER A 21 5.28 -10.36 -0.72
CA SER A 21 4.46 -11.58 -0.63
C SER A 21 3.07 -11.36 -0.02
N ASP A 22 2.18 -12.32 -0.23
CA ASP A 22 0.81 -12.41 0.34
C ASP A 22 0.82 -12.40 1.87
N SER A 23 1.89 -12.90 2.48
CA SER A 23 2.08 -12.93 3.93
C SER A 23 2.45 -11.58 4.54
N SER A 24 2.75 -10.58 3.71
CA SER A 24 3.15 -9.26 4.17
C SER A 24 1.94 -8.40 4.54
N PRO A 25 2.10 -7.36 5.39
CA PRO A 25 0.99 -6.48 5.77
C PRO A 25 0.33 -5.81 4.56
N PHE A 26 -0.98 -5.58 4.66
CA PHE A 26 -1.70 -4.79 3.66
C PHE A 26 -1.32 -3.31 3.76
N ILE A 27 -0.92 -2.70 2.65
CA ILE A 27 -0.52 -1.30 2.62
C ILE A 27 -1.77 -0.42 2.57
N ILE A 28 -1.92 0.42 3.57
CA ILE A 28 -2.88 1.50 3.60
C ILE A 28 -2.13 2.77 3.21
N TRP A 29 -2.42 3.24 2.01
CA TRP A 29 -1.83 4.46 1.46
C TRP A 29 -2.37 5.70 2.16
N ALA A 30 -1.54 6.74 2.29
CA ALA A 30 -1.98 8.02 2.80
C ALA A 30 -3.07 8.63 1.91
N ASN A 31 -3.99 9.42 2.48
CA ASN A 31 -5.09 10.06 1.75
C ASN A 31 -4.63 10.96 0.59
N SER A 32 -3.37 11.42 0.61
CA SER A 32 -2.73 12.14 -0.49
C SER A 32 -2.27 11.24 -1.64
N SER A 33 -2.62 9.95 -1.64
CA SER A 33 -2.23 9.00 -2.68
C SER A 33 -3.38 8.74 -3.64
N GLU A 34 -3.06 8.59 -4.92
CA GLU A 34 -4.01 8.25 -5.98
C GLU A 34 -3.61 6.94 -6.64
N LEU A 35 -4.61 6.09 -6.83
CA LEU A 35 -4.45 4.81 -7.51
C LEU A 35 -5.09 4.91 -8.89
N GLU A 36 -4.33 4.59 -9.93
CA GLU A 36 -4.76 4.73 -11.33
C GLU A 36 -4.39 3.47 -12.12
N TYR A 37 -5.32 2.99 -12.94
CA TYR A 37 -5.02 2.03 -14.00
C TYR A 37 -4.51 2.78 -15.22
N THR A 38 -3.24 2.58 -15.55
CA THR A 38 -2.64 3.20 -16.73
C THR A 38 -3.14 2.56 -18.03
N SER A 39 -3.00 3.27 -19.14
CA SER A 39 -3.31 2.77 -20.49
C SER A 39 -2.52 1.51 -20.87
N GLU A 40 -1.39 1.26 -20.20
CA GLU A 40 -0.55 0.07 -20.36
C GLU A 40 -1.05 -1.14 -19.55
N GLY A 41 -2.18 -1.01 -18.85
CA GLY A 41 -2.73 -2.08 -18.00
C GLY A 41 -2.00 -2.25 -16.66
N ARG A 42 -1.09 -1.33 -16.30
CA ARG A 42 -0.40 -1.33 -15.00
C ARG A 42 -1.15 -0.48 -13.99
N VAL A 43 -1.14 -0.89 -12.73
CA VAL A 43 -1.62 -0.06 -11.62
C VAL A 43 -0.48 0.82 -11.13
N SER A 44 -0.74 2.12 -11.05
CA SER A 44 0.18 3.11 -10.49
C SER A 44 -0.37 3.70 -9.21
N ILE A 45 0.52 4.02 -8.27
CA ILE A 45 0.24 4.78 -7.06
C ILE A 45 1.04 6.07 -7.13
N THR A 46 0.34 7.20 -7.09
CA THR A 46 0.95 8.54 -7.12
C THR A 46 0.75 9.20 -5.78
N ASN A 47 1.84 9.66 -5.16
CA ASN A 47 1.73 10.57 -4.03
C ASN A 47 1.55 12.00 -4.54
N LYS A 48 0.39 12.61 -4.27
CA LYS A 48 0.05 13.98 -4.70
C LYS A 48 0.85 15.07 -3.99
N TYR A 49 1.55 14.77 -2.89
CA TYR A 49 2.39 15.75 -2.20
C TYR A 49 3.65 16.09 -2.99
N ASN A 50 4.31 15.09 -3.58
CA ASN A 50 5.57 15.23 -4.31
C ASN A 50 5.50 14.75 -5.78
N ASN A 51 4.32 14.33 -6.25
CA ASN A 51 4.06 13.75 -7.56
C ASN A 51 4.92 12.52 -7.89
N HIS A 52 5.49 11.86 -6.88
CA HIS A 52 6.23 10.62 -7.09
C HIS A 52 5.25 9.50 -7.39
N LYS A 53 5.47 8.82 -8.52
CA LYS A 53 4.65 7.72 -9.03
C LYS A 53 5.44 6.42 -9.00
N VAL A 54 4.83 5.38 -8.46
CA VAL A 54 5.35 4.00 -8.44
C VAL A 54 4.33 3.05 -9.06
N PHE A 55 4.79 1.92 -9.57
CA PHE A 55 3.95 0.91 -10.21
C PHE A 55 3.97 -0.40 -9.44
N ILE A 56 2.86 -1.16 -9.52
CA ILE A 56 2.87 -2.56 -9.09
C ILE A 56 3.97 -3.29 -9.88
N GLY A 57 4.88 -3.95 -9.17
CA GLY A 57 6.05 -4.60 -9.71
C GLY A 57 7.37 -3.87 -9.40
N ASP A 58 7.34 -2.60 -9.01
CA ASP A 58 8.55 -1.84 -8.70
C ASP A 58 9.14 -2.22 -7.33
N ASP A 59 10.46 -2.17 -7.20
CA ASP A 59 11.13 -2.20 -5.90
C ASP A 59 11.08 -0.82 -5.25
N ILE A 60 10.38 -0.72 -4.11
CA ILE A 60 10.18 0.56 -3.42
C ILE A 60 10.72 0.54 -2.00
N ARG A 61 10.90 1.73 -1.43
CA ARG A 61 11.01 1.95 0.01
C ARG A 61 9.86 2.84 0.44
N ILE A 62 9.18 2.46 1.51
CA ILE A 62 8.01 3.16 2.01
C ILE A 62 8.20 3.47 3.50
N GLY A 63 8.06 4.75 3.85
CA GLY A 63 7.96 5.19 5.23
C GLY A 63 6.58 4.88 5.79
N GLY A 64 6.48 4.62 7.08
CA GLY A 64 5.19 4.33 7.70
C GLY A 64 5.32 3.60 9.03
N GLY A 65 4.36 2.72 9.32
CA GLY A 65 4.41 1.87 10.49
C GLY A 65 3.51 0.65 10.38
N GLN A 66 3.90 -0.44 11.04
CA GLN A 66 3.10 -1.66 11.11
C GLN A 66 2.09 -1.58 12.26
N TYR A 67 0.86 -1.98 11.97
CA TYR A 67 -0.26 -2.03 12.90
C TYR A 67 -0.99 -3.37 12.76
N TYR A 68 -1.44 -3.94 13.88
CA TYR A 68 -2.17 -5.21 13.89
C TYR A 68 -3.67 -5.04 14.09
N THR A 69 -4.11 -3.84 14.46
CA THR A 69 -5.52 -3.53 14.66
C THR A 69 -6.10 -2.82 13.44
N LYS A 70 -7.34 -3.17 13.09
CA LYS A 70 -8.06 -2.55 11.97
C LYS A 70 -8.17 -1.04 12.22
N PRO A 71 -7.72 -0.19 11.28
CA PRO A 71 -7.88 1.25 11.44
C PRO A 71 -9.36 1.63 11.50
N LYS A 72 -9.69 2.51 12.45
CA LYS A 72 -11.07 2.97 12.68
C LYS A 72 -11.53 4.03 11.69
N SER A 73 -10.59 4.72 11.03
CA SER A 73 -10.84 5.86 10.14
C SER A 73 -10.61 5.47 8.67
N ILE A 74 -11.42 4.53 8.17
CA ILE A 74 -11.43 4.13 6.75
C ILE A 74 -12.78 4.49 6.13
N THR A 75 -12.76 5.20 5.00
CA THR A 75 -13.98 5.59 4.26
C THR A 75 -14.61 4.41 3.52
N THR A 76 -13.79 3.43 3.14
CA THR A 76 -14.23 2.18 2.51
C THR A 76 -13.81 1.00 3.39
N PRO A 77 -14.70 0.03 3.65
CA PRO A 77 -14.33 -1.18 4.39
C PRO A 77 -13.16 -1.91 3.71
N ILE A 78 -12.11 -2.20 4.48
CA ILE A 78 -11.02 -3.06 4.01
C ILE A 78 -11.57 -4.49 3.88
N PRO A 79 -11.42 -5.14 2.71
CA PRO A 79 -11.84 -6.52 2.51
C PRO A 79 -11.19 -7.47 3.51
N ASP A 80 -11.94 -8.46 4.01
CA ASP A 80 -11.44 -9.39 5.02
C ASP A 80 -10.19 -10.16 4.57
N ALA A 81 -10.10 -10.47 3.26
CA ALA A 81 -8.92 -11.07 2.65
C ALA A 81 -7.63 -10.28 2.88
N CYS A 82 -7.72 -8.94 2.97
CA CYS A 82 -6.56 -8.07 3.19
C CYS A 82 -6.16 -7.93 4.67
N THR A 83 -6.97 -8.40 5.61
CA THR A 83 -6.77 -8.14 7.05
C THR A 83 -5.89 -9.17 7.77
N LYS A 84 -5.61 -10.32 7.14
CA LYS A 84 -5.00 -11.50 7.78
C LYS A 84 -3.60 -11.26 8.36
N ASN A 85 -2.81 -10.38 7.74
CA ASN A 85 -1.39 -10.20 8.04
C ASN A 85 -1.07 -8.80 8.61
N GLY A 86 -2.08 -8.12 9.14
CA GLY A 86 -1.96 -6.75 9.65
C GLY A 86 -1.84 -5.70 8.54
N TYR A 87 -1.46 -4.50 8.94
CA TYR A 87 -1.50 -3.29 8.12
C TYR A 87 -0.16 -2.56 8.16
N TRP A 88 0.25 -2.02 7.02
CA TRP A 88 1.28 -0.99 6.94
C TRP A 88 0.63 0.34 6.63
N MET A 89 0.61 1.26 7.59
CA MET A 89 0.12 2.62 7.36
C MET A 89 1.25 3.43 6.73
N ALA A 90 1.14 3.71 5.42
CA ALA A 90 2.12 4.48 4.70
C ALA A 90 2.09 5.94 5.17
N SER A 91 3.26 6.50 5.48
CA SER A 91 3.40 7.94 5.65
C SER A 91 3.19 8.63 4.30
N PRO A 92 2.63 9.85 4.26
CA PRO A 92 2.87 10.74 3.14
C PRO A 92 4.40 10.82 2.93
N LEU A 93 4.87 10.50 1.71
CA LEU A 93 6.25 10.78 1.27
C LEU A 93 6.40 12.26 0.95
#